data_AF-A0AAD7JUH2-F1
#
_entry.id   AF-A0AAD7JUH2-F1
#
_cell.length_a   1.000
_cell.length_b   1.000
_cell.length_c   1.000
_cell.angle_alpha   90.00
_cell.angle_beta   90.00
_cell.angle_gamma   90.00
#
_symmetry.space_group_name_H-M   'P 1'
#
loop_
_entity.id
_entity.type
_entity.pdbx_description
1 polymer ?
#
loop_
_entity_poly.entity_id
_entity_poly.type
_entity_poly.pdbx_seq_one_letter_code
_entity_poly.pdbx_strand_id
1 'polypeptide(L)'
;MLVEYLCDNSTFRIKLFSDSTADAKKEKRAKQVAKDGKAVQYGVLAKHVFAEDTAEQARYANDPAKYSTSVETRFRRLKKEYKGLLEGIGATGAGLHPDSIDPGNGIRKKWPWWDDLHAFWRELPNYNPIGVQSSELGTDHAAAAADIFTQQTANNEDDEDLDEDEGEDGRSATSMARDRKDDDYGGDSQSNSSSPDDEDEDEVSPDAVPPPLAPTAAPEPLAAKRRRAPKTKAKTPAVNGRDLGIAKANAIRASSAPKKKPQNAVDRLNDLRESESLRLSEKRKLQHEEEMERISVKRLKYELKKLEAENERRRLNRHATS
;
A
#
# COMPACT_ATOMS: atom_id res chain seq x y z
N MET A 1 2.16 -24.88 -4.75
CA MET A 1 0.75 -24.83 -5.19
C MET A 1 0.34 -23.51 -5.84
N LEU A 2 0.29 -22.36 -5.13
CA LEU A 2 -0.21 -21.11 -5.74
C LEU A 2 0.67 -20.57 -6.88
N VAL A 3 1.99 -20.57 -6.69
CA VAL A 3 2.95 -20.10 -7.70
C VAL A 3 3.02 -21.09 -8.86
N GLU A 4 3.07 -22.39 -8.58
CA GLU A 4 2.99 -23.47 -9.58
C GLU A 4 1.78 -23.31 -10.51
N TYR A 5 0.58 -23.08 -9.96
CA TYR A 5 -0.61 -22.85 -10.78
C TYR A 5 -0.43 -21.67 -11.76
N LEU A 6 0.24 -20.59 -11.33
CA LEU A 6 0.52 -19.44 -12.20
C LEU A 6 1.60 -19.75 -13.26
N CYS A 7 2.55 -20.64 -12.95
CA CYS A 7 3.51 -21.14 -13.93
C CYS A 7 2.80 -21.92 -15.04
N ASP A 8 1.88 -22.82 -14.66
CA ASP A 8 1.16 -23.69 -15.59
C ASP A 8 0.08 -22.96 -16.39
N ASN A 9 -0.48 -21.87 -15.84
CA ASN A 9 -1.60 -21.13 -16.44
C ASN A 9 -1.19 -19.72 -16.87
N SER A 10 -0.33 -19.61 -17.87
CA SER A 10 0.21 -18.34 -18.38
C SER A 10 -0.88 -17.32 -18.78
N THR A 11 -1.95 -17.77 -19.43
CA THR A 11 -3.07 -16.89 -19.83
C THR A 11 -3.82 -16.32 -18.63
N PHE A 12 -3.97 -17.12 -17.56
CA PHE A 12 -4.58 -16.68 -16.31
C PHE A 12 -3.65 -15.69 -15.59
N ARG A 13 -2.36 -15.98 -15.55
CA ARG A 13 -1.32 -15.10 -15.00
C ARG A 13 -1.33 -13.72 -15.65
N ILE A 14 -1.36 -13.67 -16.99
CA ILE A 14 -1.42 -12.40 -17.76
C ILE A 14 -2.69 -11.61 -17.39
N LYS A 15 -3.84 -12.28 -17.28
CA LYS A 15 -5.09 -11.63 -16.85
C LYS A 15 -5.01 -11.11 -15.42
N LEU A 16 -4.34 -11.83 -14.51
CA LEU A 16 -4.26 -11.48 -13.09
C LEU A 16 -3.36 -10.26 -12.84
N PHE A 17 -2.16 -10.28 -13.42
CA PHE A 17 -1.18 -9.21 -13.22
C PHE A 17 -1.31 -8.05 -14.20
N SER A 18 -2.21 -8.20 -15.18
CA SER A 18 -2.30 -7.38 -16.38
C SER A 18 -1.06 -7.52 -17.25
N ASP A 19 -1.30 -7.64 -18.54
CA ASP A 19 -0.26 -7.73 -19.54
C ASP A 19 0.62 -6.46 -19.59
N SER A 20 1.91 -6.64 -19.80
CA SER A 20 2.82 -5.53 -20.11
C SER A 20 2.43 -4.95 -21.45
N THR A 21 2.35 -3.61 -21.54
CA THR A 21 2.07 -2.93 -22.80
C THR A 21 3.20 -3.09 -23.80
N ALA A 22 4.44 -3.29 -23.33
CA ALA A 22 5.61 -3.53 -24.16
C ALA A 22 5.51 -4.90 -24.85
N ASP A 23 5.21 -5.96 -24.08
CA ASP A 23 5.14 -7.32 -24.62
C ASP A 23 3.94 -7.50 -25.55
N ALA A 24 2.78 -6.92 -25.21
CA ALA A 24 1.63 -6.89 -26.10
C ALA A 24 1.98 -6.32 -27.50
N LYS A 25 2.72 -5.20 -27.51
CA LYS A 25 3.17 -4.54 -28.75
C LYS A 25 4.21 -5.37 -29.49
N LYS A 26 5.18 -5.95 -28.76
CA LYS A 26 6.23 -6.81 -29.34
C LYS A 26 5.63 -8.02 -30.03
N GLU A 27 4.59 -8.62 -29.44
CA GLU A 27 3.86 -9.77 -29.99
C GLU A 27 2.77 -9.39 -30.99
N LYS A 28 2.56 -8.09 -31.27
CA LYS A 28 1.48 -7.57 -32.12
C LYS A 28 0.08 -8.06 -31.71
N ARG A 29 -0.14 -8.31 -30.41
CA ARG A 29 -1.46 -8.68 -29.87
C ARG A 29 -2.11 -7.53 -29.11
N ALA A 30 -3.43 -7.58 -29.01
CA ALA A 30 -4.17 -6.69 -28.13
C ALA A 30 -3.85 -7.00 -26.66
N LYS A 31 -3.75 -5.95 -25.84
CA LYS A 31 -3.54 -6.07 -24.40
C LYS A 31 -4.65 -6.93 -23.79
N GLN A 32 -4.28 -8.05 -23.18
CA GLN A 32 -5.23 -8.86 -22.44
C GLN A 32 -5.50 -8.19 -21.09
N VAL A 33 -6.69 -7.63 -20.97
CA VAL A 33 -7.22 -7.13 -19.69
C VAL A 33 -8.27 -8.12 -19.21
N ALA A 34 -8.25 -8.41 -17.92
CA ALA A 34 -9.31 -9.19 -17.31
C ALA A 34 -10.65 -8.50 -17.53
N LYS A 35 -11.61 -9.22 -18.13
CA LYS A 35 -12.99 -8.75 -18.21
C LYS A 35 -13.64 -8.71 -16.83
N ASP A 36 -13.22 -9.64 -15.98
CA ASP A 36 -13.70 -9.78 -14.61
C ASP A 36 -12.76 -9.08 -13.62
N GLY A 37 -13.31 -8.57 -12.51
CA GLY A 37 -12.52 -7.92 -11.47
C GLY A 37 -11.52 -8.87 -10.81
N LYS A 38 -10.43 -8.32 -10.25
CA LYS A 38 -9.36 -9.10 -9.57
C LYS A 38 -9.89 -10.02 -8.47
N ALA A 39 -10.92 -9.60 -7.74
CA ALA A 39 -11.56 -10.43 -6.71
C ALA A 39 -12.09 -11.77 -7.28
N VAL A 40 -12.66 -11.76 -8.49
CA VAL A 40 -13.14 -12.99 -9.14
C VAL A 40 -11.97 -13.91 -9.48
N GLN A 41 -10.85 -13.35 -9.94
CA GLN A 41 -9.65 -14.13 -10.26
C GLN A 41 -9.04 -14.76 -9.02
N TYR A 42 -8.96 -14.04 -7.89
CA TYR A 42 -8.53 -14.63 -6.63
C TYR A 42 -9.47 -15.76 -6.17
N GLY A 43 -10.76 -15.68 -6.47
CA GLY A 43 -11.71 -16.77 -6.25
C GLY A 43 -11.39 -18.03 -7.07
N VAL A 44 -10.99 -17.87 -8.34
CA VAL A 44 -10.56 -18.98 -9.20
C VAL A 44 -9.28 -19.65 -8.65
N LEU A 45 -8.32 -18.84 -8.21
CA LEU A 45 -7.10 -19.34 -7.56
C LEU A 45 -7.41 -20.07 -6.26
N ALA A 46 -8.24 -19.48 -5.41
CA ALA A 46 -8.65 -20.10 -4.15
C ALA A 46 -9.35 -21.44 -4.40
N LYS A 47 -10.19 -21.53 -5.44
CA LYS A 47 -10.81 -22.79 -5.82
C LYS A 47 -9.76 -23.86 -6.15
N HIS A 48 -8.74 -23.55 -6.95
CA HIS A 48 -7.70 -24.53 -7.28
C HIS A 48 -6.89 -24.95 -6.05
N VAL A 49 -6.47 -23.99 -5.23
CA VAL A 49 -5.60 -24.28 -4.09
C VAL A 49 -6.34 -25.05 -2.98
N PHE A 50 -7.59 -24.69 -2.69
CA PHE A 50 -8.30 -25.21 -1.52
C PHE A 50 -9.38 -26.27 -1.84
N ALA A 51 -9.86 -26.38 -3.09
CA ALA A 51 -10.80 -27.46 -3.43
C ALA A 51 -10.11 -28.81 -3.61
N GLU A 52 -8.81 -28.81 -3.91
CA GLU A 52 -7.98 -30.02 -4.07
C GLU A 52 -7.39 -30.50 -2.73
N ASP A 53 -7.28 -29.61 -1.73
CA ASP A 53 -6.77 -29.94 -0.40
C ASP A 53 -7.86 -30.56 0.48
N THR A 54 -7.77 -31.88 0.71
CA THR A 54 -8.72 -32.65 1.53
C THR A 54 -8.94 -32.07 2.93
N ALA A 55 -7.94 -31.43 3.53
CA ALA A 55 -8.05 -30.89 4.88
C ALA A 55 -8.87 -29.58 4.93
N GLU A 56 -8.70 -28.74 3.91
CA GLU A 56 -9.30 -27.40 3.85
C GLU A 56 -10.57 -27.36 2.98
N GLN A 57 -10.84 -28.41 2.18
CA GLN A 57 -11.97 -28.46 1.25
C GLN A 57 -13.33 -28.22 1.93
N ALA A 58 -13.57 -28.84 3.09
CA ALA A 58 -14.82 -28.66 3.84
C ALA A 58 -14.99 -27.21 4.34
N ARG A 59 -13.90 -26.57 4.79
CA ARG A 59 -13.90 -25.18 5.25
C ARG A 59 -14.05 -24.19 4.09
N TYR A 60 -13.39 -24.48 2.96
CA TYR A 60 -13.55 -23.72 1.73
C TYR A 60 -15.00 -23.75 1.22
N ALA A 61 -15.64 -24.92 1.23
CA ALA A 61 -17.03 -25.06 0.80
C ALA A 61 -18.01 -24.23 1.65
N ASN A 62 -17.70 -24.03 2.93
CA ASN A 62 -18.51 -23.22 3.83
C ASN A 62 -18.38 -21.72 3.56
N ASP A 63 -17.18 -21.21 3.24
CA ASP A 63 -16.95 -19.79 2.96
C ASP A 63 -15.88 -19.55 1.88
N PRO A 64 -16.21 -19.69 0.58
CA PRO A 64 -15.24 -19.49 -0.50
C PRO A 64 -14.69 -18.06 -0.58
N ALA A 65 -15.46 -17.06 -0.14
CA ALA A 65 -15.09 -15.65 -0.22
C ALA A 65 -13.94 -15.31 0.75
N LYS A 66 -13.94 -15.92 1.94
CA LYS A 66 -12.84 -15.80 2.90
C LYS A 66 -11.51 -16.31 2.32
N TYR A 67 -11.52 -17.44 1.63
CA TYR A 67 -10.31 -17.99 1.01
C TYR A 67 -9.84 -17.16 -0.18
N SER A 68 -10.75 -16.61 -0.99
CA SER A 68 -10.40 -15.62 -2.03
C SER A 68 -9.67 -14.42 -1.43
N THR A 69 -10.18 -13.88 -0.32
CA THR A 69 -9.55 -12.76 0.40
C THR A 69 -8.19 -13.13 0.98
N SER A 70 -8.05 -14.37 1.48
CA SER A 70 -6.79 -14.91 1.98
C SER A 70 -5.72 -14.99 0.88
N VAL A 71 -6.09 -15.49 -0.30
CA VAL A 71 -5.22 -15.54 -1.50
C VAL A 71 -4.77 -14.14 -1.89
N GLU A 72 -5.71 -13.19 -1.97
CA GLU A 72 -5.39 -11.80 -2.27
C GLU A 72 -4.39 -11.22 -1.26
N THR A 73 -4.65 -11.43 0.03
CA THR A 73 -3.77 -10.95 1.11
C THR A 73 -2.38 -11.56 1.00
N ARG A 74 -2.28 -12.85 0.65
CA ARG A 74 -1.00 -13.52 0.41
C ARG A 74 -0.23 -12.87 -0.75
N PHE A 75 -0.88 -12.58 -1.88
CA PHE A 75 -0.22 -11.88 -3.00
C PHE A 75 0.24 -10.48 -2.62
N ARG A 76 -0.53 -9.73 -1.84
CA ARG A 76 -0.10 -8.41 -1.34
C ARG A 76 1.18 -8.52 -0.51
N ARG A 77 1.29 -9.53 0.36
CA ARG A 77 2.51 -9.80 1.16
C ARG A 77 3.69 -10.19 0.27
N LEU A 78 3.50 -11.12 -0.68
CA LEU A 78 4.53 -11.52 -1.63
C LEU A 78 5.03 -10.33 -2.45
N LYS A 79 4.13 -9.44 -2.91
CA LYS A 79 4.50 -8.22 -3.62
C LYS A 79 5.35 -7.29 -2.76
N LYS A 80 5.00 -7.14 -1.47
CA LYS A 80 5.76 -6.31 -0.54
C LYS A 80 7.16 -6.89 -0.28
N GLU A 81 7.25 -8.20 -0.04
CA GLU A 81 8.52 -8.91 0.16
C GLU A 81 9.43 -8.78 -1.08
N TYR A 82 8.87 -8.98 -2.26
CA TYR A 82 9.60 -8.80 -3.53
C TYR A 82 10.20 -7.40 -3.68
N LYS A 83 9.39 -6.36 -3.42
CA LYS A 83 9.88 -4.98 -3.47
C LYS A 83 11.00 -4.73 -2.46
N GLY A 84 10.86 -5.23 -1.23
CA GLY A 84 11.92 -5.14 -0.23
C GLY A 84 13.20 -5.88 -0.63
N LEU A 85 13.09 -7.01 -1.33
CA LEU A 85 14.24 -7.72 -1.88
C LEU A 85 14.92 -6.92 -3.00
N LEU A 86 14.14 -6.32 -3.92
CA LEU A 86 14.68 -5.44 -4.96
C LEU A 86 15.36 -4.19 -4.39
N GLU A 87 14.77 -3.59 -3.36
CA GLU A 87 15.37 -2.45 -2.66
C GLU A 87 16.69 -2.85 -1.98
N GLY A 88 16.75 -4.00 -1.32
CA GLY A 88 17.98 -4.51 -0.71
C GLY A 88 19.08 -4.82 -1.76
N ILE A 89 18.68 -5.36 -2.90
CA ILE A 89 19.57 -5.56 -4.06
C ILE A 89 20.11 -4.20 -4.55
N GLY A 90 19.23 -3.23 -4.81
CA GLY A 90 19.61 -1.91 -5.32
C GLY A 90 20.47 -1.10 -4.34
N ALA A 91 20.18 -1.20 -3.04
CA ALA A 91 20.93 -0.53 -1.98
C ALA A 91 22.39 -1.02 -1.88
N THR A 92 22.69 -2.23 -2.35
CA THR A 92 24.06 -2.73 -2.41
C THR A 92 24.92 -1.96 -3.44
N GLY A 93 24.31 -1.06 -4.23
CA GLY A 93 25.01 -0.02 -5.00
C GLY A 93 25.87 -0.54 -6.15
N ALA A 94 25.91 -1.86 -6.38
CA ALA A 94 26.77 -2.45 -7.38
C ALA A 94 26.24 -2.30 -8.82
N GLY A 95 25.08 -1.67 -9.02
CA GLY A 95 24.44 -1.55 -10.34
C GLY A 95 24.20 -2.90 -11.02
N LEU A 96 24.21 -4.00 -10.25
CA LEU A 96 24.06 -5.33 -10.80
C LEU A 96 22.61 -5.52 -11.20
N HIS A 97 22.41 -5.80 -12.48
CA HIS A 97 21.11 -6.20 -12.99
C HIS A 97 20.62 -7.43 -12.20
N PRO A 98 19.34 -7.50 -11.82
CA PRO A 98 18.80 -8.63 -11.06
C PRO A 98 19.09 -10.01 -11.69
N ASP A 99 19.21 -10.08 -13.01
CA ASP A 99 19.57 -11.32 -13.73
C ASP A 99 21.07 -11.66 -13.65
N SER A 100 21.94 -10.68 -13.39
CA SER A 100 23.40 -10.83 -13.25
C SER A 100 23.81 -11.11 -11.81
N ILE A 101 22.91 -10.84 -10.86
CA ILE A 101 23.07 -11.31 -9.49
C ILE A 101 22.83 -12.80 -9.58
N ASP A 102 23.91 -13.58 -9.64
CA ASP A 102 23.84 -14.96 -9.23
C ASP A 102 23.25 -14.91 -7.82
N PRO A 103 21.99 -15.35 -7.58
CA PRO A 103 21.33 -15.10 -6.31
C PRO A 103 21.95 -15.91 -5.18
N GLY A 104 23.20 -16.35 -5.32
CA GLY A 104 24.17 -16.54 -4.25
C GLY A 104 23.59 -17.31 -3.09
N ASN A 105 22.78 -18.33 -3.38
CA ASN A 105 21.96 -19.12 -2.47
C ASN A 105 21.06 -18.37 -1.46
N GLY A 106 21.32 -17.12 -1.08
CA GLY A 106 20.73 -16.46 0.08
C GLY A 106 19.29 -16.00 -0.18
N ILE A 107 19.03 -15.43 -1.35
CA ILE A 107 17.68 -14.95 -1.71
C ILE A 107 16.77 -16.15 -1.95
N ARG A 108 17.23 -17.13 -2.73
CA ARG A 108 16.47 -18.36 -3.01
C ARG A 108 16.19 -19.16 -1.74
N LYS A 109 17.13 -19.22 -0.79
CA LYS A 109 16.90 -19.84 0.53
C LYS A 109 15.85 -19.10 1.36
N LYS A 110 15.86 -17.76 1.35
CA LYS A 110 14.90 -16.94 2.11
C LYS A 110 13.53 -16.85 1.43
N TRP A 111 13.51 -16.93 0.10
CA TRP A 111 12.34 -16.69 -0.72
C TRP A 111 12.33 -17.67 -1.91
N PRO A 112 11.86 -18.91 -1.69
CA PRO A 112 11.98 -20.01 -2.66
C PRO A 112 11.29 -19.75 -4.01
N TRP A 113 10.25 -18.91 -4.03
CA TRP A 113 9.49 -18.52 -5.21
C TRP A 113 10.09 -17.31 -5.95
N TRP A 114 11.35 -16.96 -5.67
CA TRP A 114 12.03 -15.83 -6.32
C TRP A 114 12.00 -15.95 -7.84
N ASP A 115 12.43 -17.07 -8.43
CA ASP A 115 12.58 -17.18 -9.88
C ASP A 115 11.26 -16.99 -10.62
N ASP A 116 10.24 -17.72 -10.19
CA ASP A 116 8.94 -17.71 -10.83
C ASP A 116 8.30 -16.32 -10.72
N LEU A 117 8.25 -15.75 -9.51
CA LEU A 117 7.63 -14.44 -9.29
C LEU A 117 8.45 -13.30 -9.90
N HIS A 118 9.78 -13.37 -9.85
CA HIS A 118 10.64 -12.37 -10.49
C HIS A 118 10.46 -12.39 -12.01
N ALA A 119 10.41 -13.58 -12.63
CA ALA A 119 10.13 -13.71 -14.06
C ALA A 119 8.78 -13.07 -14.42
N PHE A 120 7.76 -13.19 -13.56
CA PHE A 120 6.44 -12.60 -13.81
C PHE A 120 6.38 -11.09 -13.60
N TRP A 121 7.14 -10.58 -12.63
CA TRP A 121 6.98 -9.21 -12.13
C TRP A 121 8.04 -8.24 -12.65
N ARG A 122 9.22 -8.71 -13.08
CA ARG A 122 10.30 -7.83 -13.57
C ARG A 122 9.89 -7.01 -14.80
N GLU A 123 9.01 -7.55 -15.63
CA GLU A 123 8.50 -6.91 -16.86
C GLU A 123 7.37 -5.90 -16.60
N LEU A 124 6.84 -5.87 -15.38
CA LEU A 124 5.72 -5.02 -15.01
C LEU A 124 6.24 -3.73 -14.32
N PRO A 125 6.04 -2.54 -14.92
CA PRO A 125 6.52 -1.27 -14.36
C PRO A 125 5.97 -0.96 -12.95
N ASN A 126 4.82 -1.52 -12.59
CA ASN A 126 4.21 -1.35 -11.27
C ASN A 126 4.92 -2.16 -10.15
N TYR A 127 5.71 -3.16 -10.54
CA TYR A 127 6.39 -4.06 -9.63
C TYR A 127 7.88 -3.78 -9.56
N ASN A 128 8.48 -3.34 -10.66
CA ASN A 128 9.87 -2.94 -10.72
C ASN A 128 9.98 -1.41 -10.64
N PRO A 129 10.47 -0.81 -9.54
CA PRO A 129 10.68 0.62 -9.49
C PRO A 129 11.66 1.01 -10.60
N ILE A 130 11.25 1.96 -11.45
CA ILE A 130 11.92 2.34 -12.71
C ILE A 130 13.42 2.66 -12.52
N GLY A 131 13.84 3.07 -11.32
CA GLY A 131 15.23 3.36 -10.99
C GLY A 131 16.17 2.14 -10.93
N VAL A 132 15.68 0.90 -10.94
CA VAL A 132 16.54 -0.30 -10.87
C VAL A 132 16.98 -0.81 -12.24
N GLN A 133 16.30 -0.43 -13.33
CA GLN A 133 16.60 -0.93 -14.69
C GLN A 133 17.23 0.10 -15.63
N SER A 134 17.28 1.38 -15.29
CA SER A 134 17.75 2.41 -16.25
C SER A 134 19.27 2.54 -16.34
N SER A 135 20.04 1.89 -15.48
CA SER A 135 21.50 1.86 -15.60
C SER A 135 21.93 0.68 -16.46
N GLU A 136 22.02 0.90 -17.77
CA GLU A 136 22.73 -0.03 -18.64
C GLU A 136 24.15 -0.25 -18.10
N LEU A 137 24.55 -1.52 -17.98
CA LEU A 137 25.80 -1.94 -17.36
C LEU A 137 26.99 -1.31 -18.12
N GLY A 138 27.73 -0.41 -17.46
CA GLY A 138 28.84 0.33 -18.06
C GLY A 138 28.50 1.76 -18.49
N THR A 139 27.25 2.20 -18.35
CA THR A 139 26.92 3.63 -18.48
C THR A 139 27.26 4.32 -17.17
N ASP A 140 28.44 4.93 -17.12
CA ASP A 140 28.82 5.80 -16.02
C ASP A 140 28.00 7.09 -16.11
N HIS A 141 26.84 7.10 -15.45
CA HIS A 141 26.00 8.29 -15.35
C HIS A 141 26.71 9.45 -14.66
N ALA A 142 27.74 9.20 -13.83
CA ALA A 142 28.53 10.26 -13.23
C ALA A 142 29.44 10.92 -14.28
N ALA A 143 30.06 10.15 -15.17
CA ALA A 143 30.81 10.69 -16.29
C ALA A 143 29.91 11.46 -17.27
N ALA A 144 28.75 10.89 -17.64
CA ALA A 144 27.79 11.57 -18.51
C ALA A 144 27.21 12.86 -17.88
N ALA A 145 26.98 12.87 -16.56
CA ALA A 145 26.59 14.08 -15.86
C ALA A 145 27.73 15.11 -15.79
N ALA A 146 28.98 14.66 -15.56
CA ALA A 146 30.14 15.52 -15.56
C ALA A 146 30.34 16.21 -16.91
N ASP A 147 30.16 15.50 -18.03
CA ASP A 147 30.22 16.07 -19.39
C ASP A 147 29.17 17.16 -19.63
N ILE A 148 27.96 17.04 -19.05
CA ILE A 148 26.93 18.08 -19.16
C ILE A 148 27.36 19.34 -18.40
N PHE A 149 27.96 19.19 -17.22
CA PHE A 149 28.42 20.34 -16.43
C PHE A 149 29.66 21.02 -17.03
N THR A 150 30.57 20.27 -17.66
CA THR A 150 31.76 20.85 -18.33
C THR A 150 31.42 21.54 -19.65
N GLN A 151 30.43 21.05 -20.41
CA GLN A 151 29.96 21.75 -21.61
C GLN A 151 29.27 23.09 -21.29
N GLN A 152 28.68 23.23 -20.10
CA GLN A 152 27.98 24.45 -19.70
C GLN A 152 28.95 25.58 -19.32
N THR A 153 30.16 25.27 -18.87
CA THR A 153 31.19 26.29 -18.57
C THR A 153 31.89 26.78 -19.83
N ALA A 154 32.06 25.92 -20.84
CA ALA A 154 32.75 26.28 -22.08
C ALA A 154 31.94 27.19 -23.02
N ASN A 155 30.61 27.25 -22.86
CA ASN A 155 29.74 28.08 -23.69
C ASN A 155 29.41 29.46 -23.07
N ASN A 156 29.98 29.79 -21.90
CA ASN A 156 29.72 31.06 -21.19
C ASN A 156 30.93 32.02 -21.22
N GLU A 157 31.96 31.76 -22.04
CA GLU A 157 33.19 32.59 -22.07
C GLU A 157 33.19 33.67 -23.17
N ASP A 158 32.13 33.85 -23.96
CA ASP A 158 32.09 34.80 -25.09
C ASP A 158 30.90 35.81 -25.05
N ASP A 159 30.56 36.36 -23.88
CA ASP A 159 29.67 37.55 -23.80
C ASP A 159 30.10 38.48 -22.65
N GLU A 160 31.41 38.76 -22.56
CA GLU A 160 31.93 39.98 -21.94
C GLU A 160 31.96 41.08 -23.01
N ASP A 161 30.84 41.79 -23.17
CA ASP A 161 30.80 43.21 -23.52
C ASP A 161 29.33 43.59 -23.70
N LEU A 162 28.82 44.44 -22.79
CA LEU A 162 28.07 45.67 -23.12
C LEU A 162 27.40 46.25 -21.85
N ASP A 163 28.02 47.35 -21.44
CA ASP A 163 27.43 48.59 -20.95
C ASP A 163 26.78 48.65 -19.55
N GLU A 164 27.54 49.32 -18.68
CA GLU A 164 27.05 50.19 -17.61
C GLU A 164 25.98 51.16 -18.15
N ASP A 165 24.72 50.97 -17.78
CA ASP A 165 23.71 52.02 -17.84
C ASP A 165 22.99 52.10 -16.49
N GLU A 166 23.40 53.10 -15.70
CA GLU A 166 22.70 53.55 -14.51
C GLU A 166 21.44 54.30 -14.94
N GLY A 167 20.28 53.65 -14.81
CA GLY A 167 18.99 54.24 -15.19
C GLY A 167 17.84 53.80 -14.30
N GLU A 168 17.54 54.67 -13.33
CA GLU A 168 16.26 54.91 -12.66
C GLU A 168 14.99 54.11 -13.03
N ASP A 169 14.27 53.78 -11.96
CA ASP A 169 12.82 53.85 -11.82
C ASP A 169 11.90 52.86 -12.55
N GLY A 170 11.05 52.22 -11.73
CA GLY A 170 9.65 52.03 -12.12
C GLY A 170 9.10 50.62 -11.92
N ARG A 171 8.46 50.42 -10.77
CA ARG A 171 7.15 49.77 -10.60
C ARG A 171 6.73 48.80 -11.71
N SER A 172 6.70 47.50 -11.39
CA SER A 172 5.55 46.68 -11.80
C SER A 172 5.43 45.42 -10.93
N ALA A 173 4.51 45.49 -9.97
CA ALA A 173 4.00 44.32 -9.28
C ALA A 173 3.16 43.51 -10.28
N THR A 174 3.76 42.50 -10.91
CA THR A 174 3.03 41.46 -11.63
C THR A 174 3.40 40.11 -11.03
N SER A 175 2.83 39.80 -9.86
CA SER A 175 2.90 38.46 -9.29
C SER A 175 2.01 37.54 -10.10
N MET A 176 2.60 36.88 -11.10
CA MET A 176 1.97 35.77 -11.80
C MET A 176 1.68 34.64 -10.80
N ALA A 177 0.39 34.47 -10.51
CA ALA A 177 -0.15 33.25 -9.92
C ALA A 177 0.17 32.08 -10.84
N ARG A 178 1.29 31.38 -10.57
CA ARG A 178 1.53 30.06 -11.14
C ARG A 178 0.62 29.08 -10.41
N ASP A 179 -0.48 28.80 -11.09
CA ASP A 179 -1.39 27.67 -10.92
C ASP A 179 -0.58 26.36 -10.89
N ARG A 180 -0.08 26.00 -9.70
CA ARG A 180 0.45 24.66 -9.42
C ARG A 180 -0.76 23.77 -9.18
N LYS A 181 -1.15 23.04 -10.23
CA LYS A 181 -1.92 21.80 -10.08
C LYS A 181 -1.08 20.82 -9.29
N ASP A 182 -1.31 20.78 -7.99
CA ASP A 182 -0.92 19.66 -7.15
C ASP A 182 -1.82 18.47 -7.55
N ASP A 183 -1.29 17.62 -8.43
CA ASP A 183 -1.82 16.29 -8.67
C ASP A 183 -1.55 15.44 -7.41
N ASP A 184 -2.44 15.58 -6.43
CA ASP A 184 -2.54 14.78 -5.21
C ASP A 184 -2.87 13.31 -5.58
N TYR A 185 -1.81 12.57 -5.89
CA TYR A 185 -1.86 11.13 -6.11
C TYR A 185 -1.99 10.43 -4.76
N GLY A 186 -3.24 10.36 -4.27
CA GLY A 186 -3.64 9.68 -3.04
C GLY A 186 -3.25 8.20 -3.03
N GLY A 187 -2.05 7.92 -2.51
CA GLY A 187 -1.57 6.58 -2.17
C GLY A 187 -2.12 6.15 -0.82
N ASP A 188 -3.25 5.45 -0.82
CA ASP A 188 -3.84 4.87 0.38
C ASP A 188 -3.09 3.58 0.77
N SER A 189 -2.03 3.75 1.56
CA SER A 189 -1.32 2.67 2.25
C SER A 189 -1.79 2.60 3.71
N GLN A 190 -2.94 1.96 3.96
CA GLN A 190 -3.30 1.53 5.30
C GLN A 190 -2.47 0.29 5.68
N SER A 191 -1.36 0.49 6.39
CA SER A 191 -0.67 -0.57 7.12
C SER A 191 -1.27 -0.69 8.51
N ASN A 192 -2.13 -1.68 8.70
CA ASN A 192 -2.62 -2.10 10.01
C ASN A 192 -1.60 -3.08 10.61
N SER A 193 -0.69 -2.59 11.47
CA SER A 193 0.18 -3.42 12.29
C SER A 193 -0.45 -3.59 13.67
N SER A 194 -1.19 -4.67 13.86
CA SER A 194 -1.49 -5.18 15.20
C SER A 194 -0.49 -6.29 15.50
N SER A 195 0.42 -5.99 16.42
CA SER A 195 1.13 -6.98 17.22
C SER A 195 0.16 -7.53 18.26
N PRO A 196 0.17 -8.84 18.51
CA PRO A 196 -0.17 -9.37 19.82
C PRO A 196 1.06 -10.06 20.40
N ASP A 197 1.64 -9.43 21.42
CA ASP A 197 2.22 -10.15 22.55
C ASP A 197 1.03 -10.50 23.44
N ASP A 198 0.83 -11.78 23.75
CA ASP A 198 0.46 -12.21 25.10
C ASP A 198 0.61 -13.73 25.20
N GLU A 199 1.28 -14.08 26.28
CA GLU A 199 1.71 -15.39 26.72
C GLU A 199 0.50 -16.21 27.18
N ASP A 200 0.45 -17.49 26.81
CA ASP A 200 -0.28 -18.50 27.61
C ASP A 200 0.50 -19.82 27.49
N GLU A 201 1.23 -20.12 28.55
CA GLU A 201 1.75 -21.43 28.86
C GLU A 201 0.60 -22.32 29.35
N ASP A 202 0.21 -23.32 28.56
CA ASP A 202 -0.60 -24.43 29.07
C ASP A 202 0.07 -25.76 28.66
N GLU A 203 0.76 -26.33 29.64
CA GLU A 203 1.10 -27.75 29.74
C GLU A 203 -0.18 -28.59 29.60
N VAL A 204 -0.27 -29.42 28.55
CA VAL A 204 -1.27 -30.50 28.50
C VAL A 204 -0.61 -31.81 28.13
N SER A 205 -0.68 -32.73 29.10
CA SER A 205 -0.27 -34.14 29.11
C SER A 205 -0.55 -34.92 27.81
N PRO A 206 0.37 -35.83 27.42
CA PRO A 206 0.11 -36.80 26.36
C PRO A 206 -0.32 -38.15 26.97
N ASP A 207 -1.62 -38.42 27.04
CA ASP A 207 -2.10 -39.82 27.08
C ASP A 207 -3.61 -39.91 26.83
N ALA A 208 -3.98 -40.22 25.58
CA ALA A 208 -5.29 -40.76 25.27
C ALA A 208 -5.23 -41.58 23.98
N VAL A 209 -5.14 -42.90 24.19
CA VAL A 209 -5.30 -43.96 23.18
C VAL A 209 -6.66 -43.83 22.47
N PRO A 210 -6.73 -43.83 21.12
CA PRO A 210 -8.01 -43.91 20.43
C PRO A 210 -8.54 -45.36 20.36
N PRO A 211 -9.84 -45.60 20.63
CA PRO A 211 -10.47 -46.90 20.41
C PRO A 211 -10.80 -47.15 18.91
N PRO A 212 -10.99 -48.42 18.51
CA PRO A 212 -11.01 -48.82 17.11
C PRO A 212 -12.35 -48.58 16.40
N LEU A 213 -12.20 -48.40 15.09
CA LEU A 213 -13.18 -48.19 14.04
C LEU A 213 -14.33 -49.21 14.04
N ALA A 214 -15.57 -48.72 13.90
CA ALA A 214 -16.73 -49.51 13.50
C ALA A 214 -17.13 -49.16 12.04
N PRO A 215 -17.61 -50.12 11.24
CA PRO A 215 -17.87 -49.94 9.82
C PRO A 215 -19.19 -49.23 9.54
N THR A 216 -19.12 -48.16 8.74
CA THR A 216 -20.27 -47.42 8.22
C THR A 216 -20.91 -48.18 7.06
N ALA A 217 -22.17 -48.58 7.23
CA ALA A 217 -23.03 -49.11 6.17
C ALA A 217 -23.55 -47.98 5.27
N ALA A 218 -23.69 -48.31 3.99
CA ALA A 218 -24.13 -47.46 2.88
C ALA A 218 -25.68 -47.33 2.81
N PRO A 219 -26.29 -46.66 1.81
CA PRO A 219 -27.20 -45.52 2.03
C PRO A 219 -28.68 -45.80 1.68
N GLU A 220 -29.59 -44.98 2.22
CA GLU A 220 -30.99 -44.90 1.74
C GLU A 220 -31.35 -43.49 1.24
N PRO A 221 -32.05 -43.36 0.10
CA PRO A 221 -32.44 -42.08 -0.48
C PRO A 221 -33.94 -41.80 -0.26
N LEU A 222 -34.30 -40.68 0.36
CA LEU A 222 -35.69 -40.21 0.33
C LEU A 222 -35.84 -38.69 0.19
N ALA A 223 -36.45 -38.35 -0.96
CA ALA A 223 -37.58 -37.43 -1.09
C ALA A 223 -37.34 -35.92 -1.00
N ALA A 224 -37.41 -35.33 -2.18
CA ALA A 224 -37.75 -33.95 -2.48
C ALA A 224 -38.92 -33.41 -1.64
N LYS A 225 -38.74 -32.20 -1.07
CA LYS A 225 -39.86 -31.37 -0.63
C LYS A 225 -39.60 -29.90 -0.95
N ARG A 226 -40.19 -29.46 -2.07
CA ARG A 226 -40.39 -28.06 -2.44
C ARG A 226 -41.21 -27.38 -1.35
N ARG A 227 -40.74 -26.26 -0.80
CA ARG A 227 -41.60 -25.29 -0.10
C ARG A 227 -41.31 -23.89 -0.62
N ARG A 228 -42.32 -23.32 -1.28
CA ARG A 228 -42.45 -21.90 -1.62
C ARG A 228 -42.65 -21.10 -0.34
N ALA A 229 -41.98 -19.95 -0.22
CA ALA A 229 -42.31 -18.93 0.78
C ALA A 229 -43.04 -17.74 0.12
N PRO A 230 -44.07 -17.18 0.77
CA PRO A 230 -44.88 -16.08 0.25
C PRO A 230 -44.29 -14.70 0.55
N LYS A 231 -44.55 -13.76 -0.38
CA LYS A 231 -44.31 -12.32 -0.24
C LYS A 231 -45.31 -11.72 0.76
N THR A 232 -44.83 -10.99 1.76
CA THR A 232 -45.67 -10.08 2.56
C THR A 232 -45.14 -8.65 2.46
N LYS A 233 -45.97 -7.77 1.91
CA LYS A 233 -45.84 -6.31 1.97
C LYS A 233 -46.49 -5.86 3.28
N ALA A 234 -45.75 -5.18 4.16
CA ALA A 234 -46.33 -4.48 5.30
C ALA A 234 -46.33 -2.97 5.02
N LYS A 235 -47.54 -2.41 5.04
CA LYS A 235 -47.87 -1.00 4.90
C LYS A 235 -48.29 -0.53 6.30
N THR A 236 -47.55 0.39 6.89
CA THR A 236 -47.94 1.05 8.16
C THR A 236 -48.67 2.37 7.87
N PRO A 237 -49.75 2.69 8.61
CA PRO A 237 -50.45 3.97 8.54
C PRO A 237 -50.30 4.83 9.82
N ALA A 238 -50.77 6.07 9.71
CA ALA A 238 -51.13 7.03 10.77
C ALA A 238 -49.93 7.77 11.43
N VAL A 239 -50.02 9.05 11.81
CA VAL A 239 -51.10 9.74 12.53
C VAL A 239 -51.07 11.25 12.22
N ASN A 240 -52.25 11.81 11.95
CA ASN A 240 -52.58 13.23 12.06
C ASN A 240 -52.97 13.57 13.51
N GLY A 241 -52.64 14.76 14.01
CA GLY A 241 -53.53 15.46 14.95
C GLY A 241 -52.91 16.39 15.99
N ARG A 242 -53.23 17.69 15.83
CA ARG A 242 -53.61 18.72 16.84
C ARG A 242 -52.57 19.15 17.89
N ASP A 243 -52.09 20.39 17.94
CA ASP A 243 -52.73 21.74 18.10
C ASP A 243 -53.09 22.08 19.56
N LEU A 244 -53.04 23.39 19.89
CA LEU A 244 -53.08 24.10 21.20
C LEU A 244 -51.67 24.37 21.79
N GLY A 245 -51.20 25.59 22.07
CA GLY A 245 -51.79 26.92 22.08
C GLY A 245 -51.24 27.74 23.26
N ILE A 246 -50.72 28.94 22.97
CA ILE A 246 -50.70 30.17 23.80
C ILE A 246 -49.62 30.33 24.91
N ALA A 247 -48.67 31.25 24.69
CA ALA A 247 -48.35 32.43 25.54
C ALA A 247 -47.09 33.15 24.99
N LYS A 248 -47.23 34.25 24.25
CA LYS A 248 -47.10 35.66 24.66
C LYS A 248 -45.73 36.11 25.22
N ALA A 249 -45.07 36.91 24.37
CA ALA A 249 -44.29 38.13 24.64
C ALA A 249 -42.97 38.04 25.44
N ASN A 250 -41.84 38.23 24.73
CA ASN A 250 -41.17 39.54 24.77
C ASN A 250 -40.13 39.67 23.66
N ALA A 251 -40.26 40.76 22.92
CA ALA A 251 -39.37 41.14 21.84
C ALA A 251 -38.12 41.82 22.42
N ILE A 252 -36.95 41.21 22.20
CA ILE A 252 -35.68 41.93 22.13
C ILE A 252 -35.06 41.57 20.79
N ARG A 253 -34.84 42.62 19.99
CA ARG A 253 -34.26 42.65 18.64
C ARG A 253 -33.23 41.54 18.39
N ALA A 254 -33.65 40.46 17.74
CA ALA A 254 -32.76 39.55 17.05
C ALA A 254 -32.64 40.04 15.60
N SER A 255 -31.43 40.44 15.23
CA SER A 255 -31.04 40.65 13.84
C SER A 255 -31.51 39.46 13.01
N SER A 256 -32.13 39.75 11.87
CA SER A 256 -32.64 38.78 10.92
C SER A 256 -31.53 37.84 10.45
N ALA A 257 -31.35 36.72 11.15
CA ALA A 257 -30.46 35.66 10.73
C ALA A 257 -30.95 35.16 9.36
N PRO A 258 -30.08 35.12 8.33
CA PRO A 258 -30.47 34.69 7.00
C PRO A 258 -30.99 33.25 7.09
N LYS A 259 -32.23 33.04 6.65
CA LYS A 259 -32.83 31.71 6.55
C LYS A 259 -31.97 30.88 5.60
N LYS A 260 -31.07 30.07 6.16
CA LYS A 260 -30.24 29.13 5.40
C LYS A 260 -31.20 28.19 4.67
N LYS A 261 -31.10 28.19 3.33
CA LYS A 261 -31.81 27.23 2.48
C LYS A 261 -31.46 25.81 2.98
N PRO A 262 -32.42 24.86 2.98
CA PRO A 262 -32.12 23.50 3.37
C PRO A 262 -31.01 22.96 2.46
N GLN A 263 -29.81 22.78 3.03
CA GLN A 263 -28.70 22.14 2.33
C GLN A 263 -29.16 20.76 1.86
N ASN A 264 -28.79 20.44 0.61
CA ASN A 264 -29.18 19.20 -0.01
C ASN A 264 -28.58 18.03 0.78
N ALA A 265 -29.31 16.92 0.93
CA ALA A 265 -28.84 15.78 1.71
C ALA A 265 -27.49 15.21 1.20
N VAL A 266 -27.21 15.42 -0.09
CA VAL A 266 -25.96 15.06 -0.76
C VAL A 266 -24.79 15.93 -0.28
N ASP A 267 -25.01 17.23 -0.11
CA ASP A 267 -23.97 18.17 0.34
C ASP A 267 -23.48 17.80 1.74
N ARG A 268 -24.40 17.42 2.63
CA ARG A 268 -24.06 16.95 3.99
C ARG A 268 -23.20 15.68 3.98
N LEU A 269 -23.43 14.77 3.03
CA LEU A 269 -22.67 13.53 2.92
C LEU A 269 -21.23 13.82 2.43
N ASN A 270 -21.07 14.76 1.49
CA ASN A 270 -19.76 15.21 1.04
C ASN A 270 -19.00 15.92 2.16
N ASP A 271 -19.65 16.84 2.89
CA ASP A 271 -19.05 17.53 4.05
C ASP A 271 -18.55 16.53 5.11
N LEU A 272 -19.33 15.47 5.38
CA LEU A 272 -18.94 14.39 6.28
C LEU A 272 -17.69 13.64 5.78
N ARG A 273 -17.67 13.27 4.50
CA ARG A 273 -16.54 12.56 3.90
C ARG A 273 -15.26 13.41 3.90
N GLU A 274 -15.37 14.69 3.59
CA GLU A 274 -14.24 15.64 3.64
C GLU A 274 -13.73 15.80 5.07
N SER A 275 -14.63 15.89 6.05
CA SER A 275 -14.25 15.98 7.47
C SER A 275 -13.52 14.73 7.98
N GLU A 276 -13.91 13.53 7.53
CA GLU A 276 -13.22 12.28 7.85
C GLU A 276 -11.85 12.21 7.18
N SER A 277 -11.76 12.65 5.92
CA SER A 277 -10.50 12.72 5.18
C SER A 277 -9.50 13.66 5.88
N LEU A 278 -9.95 14.84 6.32
CA LEU A 278 -9.12 15.79 7.06
C LEU A 278 -8.62 15.19 8.37
N ARG A 279 -9.50 14.56 9.16
CA ARG A 279 -9.12 13.87 10.40
C ARG A 279 -8.09 12.76 10.17
N LEU A 280 -8.23 12.00 9.08
CA LEU A 280 -7.28 10.95 8.75
C LEU A 280 -5.91 11.54 8.35
N SER A 281 -5.91 12.64 7.58
CA SER A 281 -4.68 13.34 7.20
C SER A 281 -3.94 13.94 8.40
N GLU A 282 -4.69 14.56 9.33
CA GLU A 282 -4.15 15.14 10.55
C GLU A 282 -3.57 14.07 11.46
N LYS A 283 -4.25 12.92 11.58
CA LYS A 283 -3.73 11.76 12.31
C LYS A 283 -2.41 11.24 11.71
N ARG A 284 -2.30 11.13 10.38
CA ARG A 284 -1.07 10.72 9.70
C ARG A 284 0.07 11.71 9.94
N LYS A 285 -0.23 13.02 9.94
CA LYS A 285 0.74 14.08 10.22
C LYS A 285 1.29 13.98 11.65
N LEU A 286 0.41 13.79 12.64
CA LEU A 286 0.82 13.61 14.05
C LEU A 286 1.68 12.35 14.24
N GLN A 287 1.33 11.24 13.59
CA GLN A 287 2.14 10.01 13.65
C GLN A 287 3.54 10.20 13.05
N HIS A 288 3.64 10.93 11.94
CA HIS A 288 4.92 11.24 11.33
C HIS A 288 5.76 12.16 12.22
N GLU A 289 5.15 13.17 12.84
CA GLU A 289 5.80 14.07 13.78
C GLU A 289 6.34 13.31 15.01
N GLU A 290 5.54 12.43 15.60
CA GLU A 290 5.96 11.55 16.71
C GLU A 290 7.13 10.63 16.32
N GLU A 291 7.12 10.09 15.10
CA GLU A 291 8.22 9.25 14.59
C GLU A 291 9.52 10.07 14.44
N MET A 292 9.43 11.30 13.94
CA MET A 292 10.56 12.21 13.81
C MET A 292 11.13 12.62 15.18
N GLU A 293 10.27 12.89 16.16
CA GLU A 293 10.69 13.12 17.55
C GLU A 293 11.41 11.90 18.13
N ARG A 294 10.88 10.68 17.90
CA ARG A 294 11.50 9.44 18.36
C ARG A 294 12.90 9.24 17.76
N ILE A 295 13.09 9.59 16.48
CA ILE A 295 14.40 9.56 15.82
C ILE A 295 15.33 10.61 16.43
N SER A 296 14.84 11.83 16.65
CA SER A 296 15.60 12.92 17.28
C SER A 296 16.08 12.56 18.69
N VAL A 297 15.21 11.98 19.53
CA VAL A 297 15.56 11.51 20.88
C VAL A 297 16.64 10.41 20.83
N LYS A 298 16.55 9.46 19.88
CA LYS A 298 17.58 8.44 19.71
C LYS A 298 18.94 9.05 19.34
N ARG A 299 18.94 10.07 18.48
CA ARG A 299 20.16 10.79 18.08
C ARG A 299 20.78 11.54 19.27
N LEU A 300 19.98 12.29 20.02
CA LEU A 300 20.45 13.00 21.22
C LEU A 300 21.00 12.05 22.28
N LYS A 301 20.36 10.88 22.47
CA LYS A 301 20.86 9.84 23.38
C LYS A 301 22.22 9.31 22.95
N TYR A 302 22.44 9.14 21.65
CA TYR A 302 23.74 8.73 21.11
C TYR A 302 24.81 9.81 21.34
N GLU A 303 24.48 11.08 21.09
CA GLU A 303 25.39 12.21 21.31
C GLU A 303 25.76 12.39 22.79
N LEU A 304 24.80 12.26 23.70
CA LEU A 304 25.05 12.26 25.15
C LEU A 304 26.01 11.14 25.56
N LYS A 305 25.75 9.91 25.11
CA LYS A 305 26.62 8.76 25.41
C LYS A 305 28.04 8.96 24.86
N LYS A 306 28.16 9.59 23.68
CA LYS A 306 29.46 9.92 23.09
C LYS A 306 30.22 10.95 23.93
N LEU A 307 29.54 12.01 24.40
CA LEU A 307 30.12 13.04 25.26
C LEU A 307 30.55 12.48 26.63
N GLU A 308 29.74 11.60 27.23
CA GLU A 308 30.09 10.90 28.48
C GLU A 308 31.37 10.08 28.32
N ALA A 309 31.49 9.31 27.24
CA ALA A 309 32.68 8.53 26.94
C ALA A 309 33.92 9.41 26.71
N GLU A 310 33.76 10.56 26.06
CA GLU A 310 34.85 11.52 25.87
C GLU A 310 35.29 12.16 27.20
N ASN A 311 34.34 12.54 28.05
CA ASN A 311 34.63 13.15 29.34
C ASN A 311 35.34 12.15 30.28
N GLU A 312 34.93 10.87 30.25
CA GLU A 312 35.63 9.81 31.01
C GLU A 312 37.06 9.60 30.50
N ARG A 313 37.30 9.62 29.18
CA ARG A 313 38.66 9.61 28.61
C ARG A 313 39.49 10.80 29.09
N ARG A 314 38.93 12.00 29.12
CA ARG A 314 39.61 13.20 29.64
C ARG A 314 39.90 13.10 31.13
N ARG A 315 39.02 12.47 31.91
CA ARG A 315 39.22 12.22 33.35
C ARG A 315 40.40 11.26 33.59
N LEU A 316 40.43 10.15 32.86
CA LEU A 316 41.53 9.19 32.92
C LEU A 316 42.87 9.81 32.51
N ASN A 317 42.88 10.63 31.45
CA ASN A 317 44.10 11.28 31.00
C ASN A 317 44.66 12.28 32.04
N ARG A 318 43.78 13.03 32.73
CA ARG A 318 44.20 13.93 33.82
C ARG A 318 44.86 13.19 34.98
N HIS A 319 44.32 12.03 35.36
CA HIS A 319 44.90 11.19 36.41
C HIS A 319 46.24 10.56 36.02
N ALA A 320 46.50 10.33 34.74
CA ALA A 320 47.79 9.78 34.28
C ALA A 320 48.92 10.81 34.29
N THR A 321 48.59 12.11 34.27
CA THR A 321 49.56 13.22 34.21
C THR A 321 49.87 13.86 35.57
N SER A 322 49.19 13.44 36.64
CA SER A 322 49.44 13.88 38.03
C SER A 322 50.20 12.82 38.80
#